data_AF-A0A1B6HD86-F1
#
_entry.id   AF-A0A1B6HD86-F1
#
_cell.length_a   1.000
_cell.length_b   1.000
_cell.length_c   1.000
_cell.angle_alpha   90.00
_cell.angle_beta   90.00
_cell.angle_gamma   90.00
#
_symmetry.space_group_name_H-M   'P 1'
#
loop_
_entity.id
_entity.type
_entity.pdbx_description
1 polymer ?
#
loop_
_entity_poly.entity_id
_entity_poly.type
_entity_poly.pdbx_seq_one_letter_code
_entity_poly.pdbx_strand_id
1 'polypeptide(L)'
;MVEKESHCFIVGENQEKISLSEEILEKCSDSLRKLLLDDSTMEMTDVDPVAFTVVMRYISGVQDLGRNWKAQTIFNICQLANKYSLDDLKEKIASQLMPFGVYDLFDALYCVVKYNVTCLEPTVRQIVQEETTLIFEQPQFKSIDREALLYILQQDTLGAEEIDVFKAVCAWATQQGSNRVI
;
A
#
# COMPACT_ATOMS: atom_id res chain seq x y z
N MET A 1 25.12 -34.35 5.89
CA MET A 1 24.02 -33.42 6.20
C MET A 1 24.58 -32.04 5.91
N VAL A 2 24.24 -31.47 4.74
CA VAL A 2 24.71 -30.12 4.38
C VAL A 2 23.87 -29.15 5.19
N GLU A 3 24.49 -28.41 6.10
CA GLU A 3 23.87 -27.25 6.74
C GLU A 3 23.51 -26.28 5.61
N LYS A 4 22.20 -26.13 5.34
CA LYS A 4 21.73 -25.06 4.45
C LYS A 4 22.08 -23.75 5.16
N GLU A 5 23.03 -23.00 4.63
CA GLU A 5 23.33 -21.67 5.13
C GLU A 5 22.03 -20.85 5.06
N SER A 6 21.65 -20.28 6.21
CA SER A 6 20.45 -19.46 6.34
C SER A 6 20.88 -18.07 6.80
N HIS A 7 20.47 -17.07 6.03
CA HIS A 7 20.74 -15.68 6.36
C HIS A 7 19.60 -15.18 7.24
N CYS A 8 19.97 -14.64 8.40
CA CYS A 8 19.02 -14.20 9.38
C CYS A 8 18.84 -12.69 9.35
N PHE A 9 17.59 -12.26 9.23
CA PHE A 9 17.17 -10.86 9.25
C PHE A 9 16.42 -10.58 10.54
N ILE A 10 16.61 -9.40 11.11
CA ILE A 10 15.82 -8.92 12.24
C ILE A 10 14.92 -7.80 11.72
N VAL A 11 13.60 -8.02 11.76
CA VAL A 11 12.62 -7.18 11.08
C VAL A 11 11.63 -6.57 12.08
N GLY A 12 11.35 -5.28 11.89
CA GLY A 12 10.40 -4.49 12.67
C GLY A 12 10.88 -4.08 14.06
N GLU A 13 10.14 -3.18 14.71
CA GLU A 13 10.42 -2.70 16.07
C GLU A 13 10.44 -3.83 17.12
N ASN A 14 9.69 -4.91 16.86
CA ASN A 14 9.65 -6.10 17.70
C ASN A 14 10.85 -7.04 17.50
N GLN A 15 11.78 -6.70 16.59
CA GLN A 15 13.00 -7.46 16.31
C GLN A 15 12.69 -8.93 15.96
N GLU A 16 11.72 -9.16 15.08
CA GLU A 16 11.34 -10.51 14.66
C GLU A 16 12.43 -11.14 13.79
N LYS A 17 12.87 -12.33 14.20
CA LYS A 17 13.95 -13.07 13.55
C LYS A 17 13.40 -13.87 12.36
N ILE A 18 13.68 -13.43 11.13
CA ILE A 18 13.28 -14.11 9.89
C ILE A 18 14.51 -14.74 9.25
N SER A 19 14.53 -16.06 9.11
CA SER A 19 15.62 -16.79 8.45
C SER A 19 15.25 -17.11 7.01
N LEU A 20 16.05 -16.66 6.06
CA LEU A 20 15.92 -17.00 4.64
C LEU A 20 16.94 -18.07 4.27
N SER A 21 16.52 -19.08 3.51
CA SER A 21 17.47 -20.05 2.96
C SER A 21 18.26 -19.45 1.80
N GLU A 22 19.48 -19.93 1.59
CA GLU A 22 20.32 -19.55 0.44
C GLU A 22 19.60 -19.73 -0.91
N GLU A 23 18.78 -20.77 -1.05
CA GLU A 23 17.93 -21.02 -2.24
C GLU A 23 16.97 -19.85 -2.57
N ILE A 24 16.53 -19.08 -1.56
CA ILE A 24 15.67 -17.91 -1.76
C ILE A 24 16.52 -16.74 -2.24
N LEU A 25 17.71 -16.55 -1.66
CA LEU A 25 18.66 -15.51 -2.05
C LEU A 25 19.20 -15.70 -3.47
N GLU A 26 19.31 -16.94 -3.94
CA GLU A 26 19.66 -17.24 -5.33
C GLU A 26 18.55 -16.92 -6.33
N LYS A 27 17.28 -16.93 -5.89
CA LYS A 27 16.14 -16.52 -6.72
C LYS A 27 15.95 -15.01 -6.78
N CYS A 28 16.58 -14.27 -5.87
CA CYS A 28 16.60 -12.82 -5.89
C CYS A 28 17.37 -12.31 -7.10
N SER A 29 16.97 -11.15 -7.64
CA SER A 29 17.80 -10.44 -8.63
C SER A 29 19.13 -10.03 -8.00
N ASP A 30 20.19 -9.88 -8.79
CA ASP A 30 21.52 -9.48 -8.28
C ASP A 30 21.47 -8.18 -7.47
N SER A 31 20.63 -7.23 -7.89
CA SER A 31 20.39 -5.97 -7.16
C SER A 31 19.75 -6.21 -5.78
N LEU A 32 18.74 -7.09 -5.70
CA LEU A 32 18.03 -7.40 -4.47
C LEU A 32 18.89 -8.28 -3.55
N ARG A 33 19.62 -9.25 -4.12
CA ARG A 33 20.60 -10.07 -3.43
C ARG A 33 21.71 -9.21 -2.83
N LYS A 34 22.26 -8.27 -3.60
CA LYS A 34 23.26 -7.33 -3.09
C LYS A 34 22.68 -6.47 -1.97
N LEU A 35 21.48 -5.92 -2.14
CA LEU A 35 20.81 -5.13 -1.10
C LEU A 35 20.58 -5.93 0.20
N LEU A 36 20.20 -7.21 0.08
CA LEU A 36 20.01 -8.10 1.23
C LEU A 36 21.32 -8.58 1.89
N LEU A 37 22.46 -8.49 1.18
CA LEU A 37 23.77 -9.00 1.63
C LEU A 37 24.76 -7.89 2.04
N ASP A 38 24.62 -6.66 1.53
CA ASP A 38 25.52 -5.52 1.85
C ASP A 38 25.30 -5.01 3.29
N ASP A 39 24.08 -5.13 3.83
CA ASP A 39 23.78 -4.79 5.23
C ASP A 39 24.12 -5.98 6.15
N SER A 40 25.40 -6.21 6.37
CA SER A 40 25.89 -7.12 7.41
C SER A 40 25.32 -6.68 8.77
N THR A 41 24.34 -7.43 9.30
CA THR A 41 23.46 -7.12 10.45
C THR A 41 22.30 -6.16 10.17
N MET A 42 21.39 -6.59 9.29
CA MET A 42 20.19 -5.86 8.86
C MET A 42 19.09 -5.89 9.94
N GLU A 43 19.14 -4.95 10.89
CA GLU A 43 17.96 -4.56 11.67
C GLU A 43 17.07 -3.67 10.78
N MET A 44 16.10 -4.27 10.08
CA MET A 44 15.08 -3.53 9.33
C MET A 44 13.98 -3.07 10.28
N THR A 45 14.30 -2.17 11.21
CA THR A 45 13.34 -1.71 12.22
C THR A 45 12.13 -0.98 11.63
N ASP A 46 12.28 -0.45 10.42
CA ASP A 46 11.26 0.27 9.64
C ASP A 46 10.31 -0.64 8.85
N VAL A 47 10.56 -1.95 8.82
CA VAL A 47 9.81 -2.89 7.98
C VAL A 47 8.84 -3.74 8.80
N ASP A 48 7.61 -3.83 8.31
CA ASP A 48 6.60 -4.73 8.85
C ASP A 48 6.99 -6.22 8.61
N PRO A 49 7.10 -7.05 9.67
CA PRO A 49 7.53 -8.45 9.54
C PRO A 49 6.62 -9.31 8.65
N VAL A 50 5.31 -9.05 8.68
CA VAL A 50 4.33 -9.80 7.88
C VAL A 50 4.51 -9.45 6.41
N ALA A 51 4.65 -8.16 6.09
CA ALA A 51 4.86 -7.69 4.74
C ALA A 51 6.16 -8.24 4.15
N PHE A 52 7.25 -8.22 4.91
CA PHE A 52 8.53 -8.78 4.49
C PHE A 52 8.42 -10.29 4.20
N THR A 53 7.75 -11.03 5.10
CA THR A 53 7.52 -12.47 4.92
C THR A 53 6.74 -12.76 3.63
N VAL A 54 5.71 -11.97 3.32
CA VAL A 54 4.92 -12.13 2.09
C VAL A 54 5.78 -11.87 0.85
N VAL A 55 6.59 -10.81 0.84
CA VAL A 55 7.52 -10.51 -0.26
C VAL A 55 8.51 -11.66 -0.46
N MET A 56 9.11 -12.16 0.61
CA MET A 56 10.08 -13.27 0.52
C MET A 56 9.43 -14.57 0.04
N ARG A 57 8.21 -14.87 0.48
CA ARG A 57 7.44 -16.01 -0.04
C ARG A 57 7.15 -15.87 -1.53
N TYR A 58 6.81 -14.66 -1.99
CA TYR A 58 6.58 -14.40 -3.41
C TYR A 58 7.85 -14.64 -4.25
N ILE A 59 8.99 -14.09 -3.83
CA ILE A 59 10.29 -14.30 -4.52
C ILE A 59 10.69 -15.79 -4.52
N SER A 60 10.36 -16.51 -3.45
CA SER A 60 10.58 -17.95 -3.36
C SER A 60 9.77 -18.77 -4.39
N GLY A 61 8.78 -18.16 -5.04
CA GLY A 61 7.87 -18.79 -5.99
C GLY A 61 6.58 -19.34 -5.38
N VAL A 62 6.27 -18.98 -4.12
CA VAL A 62 5.03 -19.41 -3.47
C VAL A 62 3.85 -18.67 -4.09
N GLN A 63 2.89 -19.41 -4.65
CA GLN A 63 1.73 -18.83 -5.34
C GLN A 63 0.65 -18.32 -4.37
N ASP A 64 0.45 -19.02 -3.26
CA ASP A 64 -0.49 -18.60 -2.22
C ASP A 64 0.22 -17.69 -1.20
N LEU A 65 -0.16 -16.41 -1.23
CA LEU A 65 0.39 -15.35 -0.39
C LEU A 65 -0.57 -14.93 0.72
N GLY A 66 -1.65 -15.69 0.93
CA GLY A 66 -2.72 -15.31 1.84
C GLY A 66 -3.71 -14.33 1.22
N ARG A 67 -4.87 -14.25 1.86
CA ARG A 67 -6.05 -13.51 1.42
C ARG A 67 -6.78 -12.94 2.64
N ASN A 68 -7.61 -11.93 2.43
CA ASN A 68 -8.34 -11.18 3.46
C ASN A 68 -7.39 -10.43 4.41
N TRP A 69 -6.32 -9.86 3.86
CA TRP A 69 -5.43 -9.02 4.63
C TRP A 69 -6.13 -7.71 5.05
N LYS A 70 -5.75 -7.18 6.21
CA LYS A 70 -6.17 -5.82 6.61
C LYS A 70 -5.51 -4.80 5.67
N ALA A 71 -6.18 -3.67 5.43
CA ALA A 71 -5.67 -2.60 4.57
C ALA A 71 -4.24 -2.17 4.94
N GLN A 72 -3.95 -1.97 6.23
CA GLN A 72 -2.60 -1.62 6.68
C GLN A 72 -1.53 -2.64 6.27
N THR A 73 -1.84 -3.95 6.36
CA THR A 73 -0.91 -5.00 5.92
C THR A 73 -0.70 -4.94 4.41
N ILE A 74 -1.77 -4.70 3.64
CA ILE A 74 -1.69 -4.51 2.19
C ILE A 74 -0.82 -3.30 1.85
N PHE A 75 -0.95 -2.19 2.56
CA PHE A 75 -0.12 -1.00 2.35
C PHE A 75 1.36 -1.28 2.61
N ASN A 76 1.68 -1.97 3.71
CA ASN A 76 3.05 -2.34 4.04
C ASN A 76 3.64 -3.28 2.97
N ILE A 77 2.84 -4.23 2.45
CA ILE A 77 3.25 -5.10 1.34
C ILE A 77 3.48 -4.30 0.06
N CYS A 78 2.56 -3.38 -0.30
CA CYS A 78 2.69 -2.55 -1.49
C CYS A 78 3.92 -1.64 -1.42
N GLN A 79 4.22 -1.07 -0.24
CA GLN A 79 5.41 -0.25 -0.02
C GLN A 79 6.69 -1.05 -0.27
N LEU A 80 6.79 -2.26 0.28
CA LEU A 80 7.95 -3.13 0.04
C LEU A 80 8.01 -3.60 -1.42
N ALA A 81 6.89 -4.00 -2.00
CA ALA A 81 6.83 -4.41 -3.39
C ALA A 81 7.31 -3.27 -4.32
N ASN A 82 6.94 -2.02 -4.04
CA ASN A 82 7.42 -0.86 -4.78
C ASN A 82 8.94 -0.64 -4.58
N LYS A 83 9.44 -0.78 -3.34
CA LYS A 83 10.88 -0.70 -3.00
C LYS A 83 11.71 -1.72 -3.77
N TYR A 84 11.16 -2.91 -4.01
CA TYR A 84 11.82 -4.01 -4.71
C TYR A 84 11.40 -4.15 -6.19
N SER A 85 10.61 -3.21 -6.72
CA SER A 85 10.09 -3.22 -8.10
C SER A 85 9.34 -4.51 -8.48
N LEU A 86 8.52 -5.01 -7.55
CA LEU A 86 7.67 -6.20 -7.70
C LEU A 86 6.22 -5.79 -8.03
N ASP A 87 6.01 -5.19 -9.20
CA ASP A 87 4.69 -4.64 -9.57
C ASP A 87 3.58 -5.70 -9.62
N ASP A 88 3.87 -6.90 -10.12
CA ASP A 88 2.90 -8.00 -10.17
C ASP A 88 2.41 -8.42 -8.77
N LEU A 89 3.31 -8.41 -7.78
CA LEU A 89 2.96 -8.70 -6.39
C LEU A 89 2.05 -7.60 -5.83
N LYS A 90 2.42 -6.33 -6.07
CA LYS A 90 1.67 -5.16 -5.65
C LYS A 90 0.24 -5.21 -6.20
N GLU A 91 0.06 -5.43 -7.51
CA GLU A 91 -1.26 -5.52 -8.14
C GLU A 91 -2.07 -6.70 -7.55
N LYS A 92 -1.45 -7.88 -7.42
CA LYS A 92 -2.11 -9.09 -6.90
C LYS A 92 -2.60 -8.94 -5.46
N ILE A 93 -1.82 -8.28 -4.60
CA ILE A 93 -2.20 -8.11 -3.20
C ILE A 93 -3.23 -6.98 -3.05
N ALA A 94 -3.02 -5.85 -3.75
CA ALA A 94 -3.92 -4.70 -3.69
C ALA A 94 -5.30 -4.99 -4.28
N SER A 95 -5.44 -5.95 -5.20
CA SER A 95 -6.75 -6.35 -5.74
C SER A 95 -7.74 -6.86 -4.68
N GLN A 96 -7.27 -7.18 -3.48
CA GLN A 96 -8.12 -7.54 -2.34
C GLN A 96 -8.91 -6.34 -1.77
N LEU A 97 -8.48 -5.12 -2.10
CA LEU A 97 -9.16 -3.87 -1.73
C LEU A 97 -10.09 -3.37 -2.85
N MET A 98 -10.54 -4.24 -3.75
CA MET A 98 -11.47 -3.83 -4.81
C MET A 98 -12.73 -3.22 -4.19
N PRO A 99 -13.01 -1.92 -4.43
CA PRO A 99 -14.13 -1.27 -3.78
C PRO A 99 -15.44 -1.67 -4.46
N PHE A 100 -16.47 -1.92 -3.66
CA PHE A 100 -17.85 -2.13 -4.17
C PHE A 100 -18.69 -0.85 -4.14
N GLY A 101 -18.18 0.21 -3.51
CA GLY A 101 -18.81 1.50 -3.37
C GLY A 101 -18.00 2.42 -2.46
N VAL A 102 -18.59 3.54 -2.07
CA VAL A 102 -17.92 4.62 -1.31
C VAL A 102 -17.34 4.18 0.04
N TYR A 103 -17.96 3.22 0.73
CA TYR A 103 -17.50 2.77 2.05
C TYR A 103 -16.13 2.06 2.02
N ASP A 104 -15.82 1.39 0.92
CA ASP A 104 -14.56 0.64 0.72
C ASP A 104 -13.55 1.44 -0.13
N LEU A 105 -13.90 2.66 -0.55
CA LEU A 105 -13.16 3.44 -1.52
C LEU A 105 -11.78 3.90 -1.02
N PHE A 106 -11.69 4.34 0.24
CA PHE A 106 -10.55 5.13 0.70
C PHE A 106 -9.25 4.34 0.72
N ASP A 107 -9.29 3.06 1.09
CA ASP A 107 -8.11 2.19 1.07
C ASP A 107 -7.66 1.91 -0.37
N ALA A 108 -8.62 1.71 -1.29
CA ALA A 108 -8.34 1.52 -2.70
C ALA A 108 -7.75 2.79 -3.34
N LEU A 109 -8.33 3.96 -3.04
CA LEU A 109 -7.86 5.27 -3.48
C LEU A 109 -6.44 5.53 -3.00
N TYR A 110 -6.14 5.23 -1.74
CA TYR A 110 -4.80 5.33 -1.19
C TYR A 110 -3.79 4.47 -1.97
N CYS A 111 -4.16 3.23 -2.31
CA CYS A 111 -3.33 2.34 -3.12
C CYS A 111 -3.08 2.88 -4.54
N VAL A 112 -4.12 3.38 -5.22
CA VAL A 112 -4.00 3.98 -6.55
C VAL A 112 -3.04 5.17 -6.50
N VAL A 113 -3.23 6.07 -5.54
CA VAL A 113 -2.48 7.34 -5.48
C VAL A 113 -1.04 7.16 -4.98
N LYS A 114 -0.81 6.34 -3.96
CA LYS A 114 0.53 6.18 -3.35
C LYS A 114 1.40 5.15 -4.02
N TYR A 115 0.81 4.07 -4.52
CA TYR A 115 1.56 2.93 -5.04
C TYR A 115 1.33 2.70 -6.54
N ASN A 116 0.52 3.55 -7.18
CA ASN A 116 0.18 3.43 -8.61
C ASN A 116 -0.37 2.03 -8.94
N VAL A 117 -1.33 1.57 -8.13
CA VAL A 117 -2.03 0.29 -8.35
C VAL A 117 -3.06 0.46 -9.46
N THR A 118 -2.75 -0.07 -10.62
CA THR A 118 -3.53 0.15 -11.85
C THR A 118 -4.79 -0.70 -11.91
N CYS A 119 -4.82 -1.88 -11.27
CA CYS A 119 -6.00 -2.75 -11.32
C CYS A 119 -7.23 -2.17 -10.58
N LEU A 120 -7.03 -1.30 -9.60
CA LEU A 120 -8.10 -0.65 -8.82
C LEU A 120 -8.61 0.64 -9.46
N GLU A 121 -7.77 1.27 -10.27
CA GLU A 121 -7.99 2.62 -10.79
C GLU A 121 -9.30 2.79 -11.56
N PRO A 122 -9.73 1.88 -12.46
CA PRO A 122 -10.99 2.04 -13.18
C PRO A 122 -12.21 2.13 -12.25
N THR A 123 -12.28 1.25 -11.24
CA THR A 123 -13.40 1.22 -10.28
C THR A 123 -13.34 2.42 -9.34
N VAL A 124 -12.15 2.76 -8.83
CA VAL A 124 -11.94 3.95 -8.00
C VAL A 124 -12.38 5.21 -8.75
N ARG A 125 -11.95 5.36 -10.01
CA ARG A 125 -12.32 6.47 -10.88
C ARG A 125 -13.83 6.56 -11.08
N GLN A 126 -14.48 5.44 -11.39
CA GLN A 126 -15.92 5.41 -11.59
C GLN A 126 -16.67 5.90 -10.34
N ILE A 127 -16.35 5.36 -9.16
CA ILE A 127 -16.99 5.76 -7.89
C ILE A 127 -16.73 7.24 -7.61
N VAL A 128 -15.50 7.73 -7.83
CA VAL A 128 -15.16 9.15 -7.62
C VAL A 128 -15.99 10.06 -8.52
N GLN A 129 -16.19 9.69 -9.79
CA GLN A 129 -16.95 10.48 -10.75
C GLN A 129 -18.47 10.41 -10.51
N GLU A 130 -19.01 9.25 -10.14
CA GLU A 130 -20.46 9.02 -10.04
C GLU A 130 -21.02 9.32 -8.65
N GLU A 131 -20.26 9.06 -7.59
CA GLU A 131 -20.72 9.11 -6.19
C GLU A 131 -20.03 10.21 -5.37
N THR A 132 -19.53 11.27 -6.01
CA THR A 132 -18.74 12.32 -5.34
C THR A 132 -19.42 12.92 -4.10
N THR A 133 -20.73 13.19 -4.20
CA THR A 133 -21.51 13.73 -3.06
C THR A 133 -21.44 12.81 -1.84
N LEU A 134 -21.62 11.50 -2.03
CA LEU A 134 -21.55 10.50 -0.96
C LEU A 134 -20.14 10.37 -0.37
N ILE A 135 -19.10 10.55 -1.19
CA ILE A 135 -17.70 10.57 -0.74
C ILE A 135 -17.48 11.72 0.25
N PHE A 136 -17.99 12.92 -0.04
CA PHE A 136 -17.83 14.09 0.84
C PHE A 136 -18.55 13.94 2.18
N GLU A 137 -19.60 13.12 2.24
CA GLU A 137 -20.31 12.80 3.48
C GLU A 137 -19.53 11.82 4.38
N GLN A 138 -18.57 11.07 3.84
CA GLN A 138 -17.82 10.11 4.62
C GLN A 138 -16.85 10.77 5.60
N PRO A 139 -16.79 10.33 6.86
CA PRO A 139 -15.81 10.82 7.84
C PRO A 139 -14.36 10.69 7.34
N GLN A 140 -14.05 9.61 6.63
CA GLN A 140 -12.73 9.30 6.09
C GLN A 140 -12.24 10.36 5.10
N PHE A 141 -13.15 11.01 4.37
CA PHE A 141 -12.79 12.06 3.40
C PHE A 141 -11.97 13.18 4.04
N LYS A 142 -12.31 13.59 5.27
CA LYS A 142 -11.58 14.67 5.96
C LYS A 142 -10.14 14.30 6.33
N SER A 143 -9.83 13.00 6.37
CA SER A 143 -8.54 12.47 6.76
C SER A 143 -7.66 12.08 5.57
N ILE A 144 -8.15 12.14 4.33
CA ILE A 144 -7.32 11.84 3.16
C ILE A 144 -6.17 12.83 3.03
N ASP A 145 -5.08 12.39 2.43
CA ASP A 145 -3.96 13.27 2.13
C ASP A 145 -4.22 14.18 0.92
N ARG A 146 -3.28 15.08 0.68
CA ARG A 146 -3.38 16.06 -0.40
C ARG A 146 -3.41 15.40 -1.78
N GLU A 147 -2.64 14.34 -1.98
CA GLU A 147 -2.54 13.66 -3.26
C GLU A 147 -3.87 12.97 -3.62
N ALA A 148 -4.53 12.35 -2.64
CA ALA A 148 -5.85 11.76 -2.79
C ALA A 148 -6.92 12.82 -3.07
N LEU A 149 -6.88 13.97 -2.38
CA LEU A 149 -7.76 15.09 -2.68
C LEU A 149 -7.55 15.59 -4.12
N LEU A 150 -6.30 15.75 -4.55
CA LEU A 150 -5.98 16.18 -5.91
C LEU A 150 -6.49 15.18 -6.94
N TYR A 151 -6.32 13.89 -6.71
CA TYR A 151 -6.87 12.85 -7.59
C TYR A 151 -8.38 13.01 -7.77
N ILE A 152 -9.12 13.24 -6.69
CA ILE A 152 -10.58 13.47 -6.75
C ILE A 152 -10.89 14.72 -7.57
N LEU A 153 -10.26 15.86 -7.24
CA LEU A 153 -10.58 17.14 -7.88
C LEU A 153 -10.13 17.25 -9.34
N GLN A 154 -9.21 16.39 -9.79
CA GLN A 154 -8.70 16.37 -11.16
C GLN A 154 -9.54 15.51 -12.11
N GLN A 155 -10.59 14.85 -11.63
CA GLN A 155 -11.49 14.11 -12.51
C GLN A 155 -12.23 15.05 -13.47
N ASP A 156 -12.43 14.60 -14.71
CA ASP A 156 -13.14 15.36 -15.74
C ASP A 156 -14.61 15.66 -15.35
N THR A 157 -15.18 14.78 -14.52
CA THR A 157 -16.55 14.89 -14.01
C THR A 157 -16.59 14.59 -12.52
N LEU A 158 -17.49 15.27 -11.82
CA LEU A 158 -17.82 15.01 -10.42
C LEU A 158 -19.34 15.02 -10.27
N GLY A 159 -19.90 13.97 -9.66
CA GLY A 159 -21.32 13.80 -9.33
C GLY A 159 -21.74 14.65 -8.13
N ALA A 160 -21.31 15.92 -8.10
CA ALA A 160 -21.62 16.90 -7.06
C ALA A 160 -21.72 18.30 -7.68
N GLU A 161 -22.54 19.17 -7.09
CA GLU A 161 -22.56 20.58 -7.48
C GLU A 161 -21.25 21.28 -7.09
N GLU A 162 -20.82 22.27 -7.88
CA GLU A 162 -19.59 23.04 -7.61
C GLU A 162 -19.56 23.62 -6.19
N ILE A 163 -20.72 24.07 -5.70
CA ILE A 163 -20.85 24.62 -4.36
C ILE A 163 -20.57 23.58 -3.27
N ASP A 164 -20.92 22.31 -3.50
CA ASP A 164 -20.70 21.24 -2.55
C ASP A 164 -19.25 20.73 -2.61
N VAL A 165 -18.64 20.69 -3.80
CA VAL A 165 -17.20 20.49 -3.95
C VAL A 165 -16.43 21.55 -3.16
N PHE A 166 -16.78 22.83 -3.33
CA PHE A 166 -16.12 23.92 -2.60
C PHE A 166 -16.25 23.77 -1.08
N LYS A 167 -17.46 23.50 -0.57
CA LYS A 167 -17.69 23.25 0.87
C LYS A 167 -16.87 22.08 1.39
N ALA A 168 -16.83 20.97 0.65
CA ALA A 168 -16.09 19.77 1.03
C ALA A 168 -14.59 20.06 1.13
N VAL A 169 -14.02 20.76 0.14
CA VAL A 169 -12.60 21.16 0.15
C VAL A 169 -12.29 22.09 1.33
N CYS A 170 -13.16 23.06 1.63
CA CYS A 170 -13.00 23.93 2.81
C CYS A 170 -13.05 23.15 4.12
N ALA A 171 -13.97 22.19 4.25
CA ALA A 171 -14.10 21.33 5.42
C ALA A 171 -12.86 20.45 5.62
N TRP A 172 -12.36 19.83 4.54
CA TRP A 172 -11.10 19.09 4.55
C TRP A 172 -9.93 19.98 4.97
N ALA A 173 -9.79 21.17 4.37
CA ALA A 173 -8.68 22.07 4.66
C ALA A 173 -8.66 22.54 6.12
N THR A 174 -9.84 22.77 6.70
CA THR A 174 -9.99 23.15 8.12
C THR A 174 -9.55 22.02 9.06
N GLN A 175 -9.89 20.77 8.73
CA GLN A 175 -9.47 19.60 9.51
C GLN A 175 -7.95 19.41 9.43
N GLN A 176 -7.37 19.52 8.23
CA GLN A 176 -5.93 19.38 8.01
C GLN A 176 -5.12 20.50 8.69
N GLY A 177 -5.64 21.73 8.67
CA GLY A 177 -5.04 22.86 9.38
C GLY A 177 -4.99 22.65 10.89
N SER A 178 -6.07 22.10 11.47
CA SER A 178 -6.12 21.77 12.91
C SER A 178 -5.14 20.66 13.29
N ASN A 179 -4.96 19.65 12.43
CA ASN A 179 -4.02 18.54 12.68
C ASN A 179 -2.53 18.94 12.57
N ARG A 180 -2.22 20.11 11.98
CA ARG A 180 -0.84 20.63 11.86
C ARG A 180 -0.39 21.48 13.05
N VAL A 181 -1.29 21.78 13.99
CA VAL A 181 -0.98 22.55 15.20
C VAL A 181 -0.82 21.59 16.38
N ILE A 182 0.24 20.77 16.37
CA ILE A 182 0.76 20.04 17.54
C ILE A 182 2.27 19.94 17.41
#